data_AF-A0A1D8AXS9-F1
#
_entry.id   AF-A0A1D8AXS9-F1
#
_cell.length_a   1.000
_cell.length_b   1.000
_cell.length_c   1.000
_cell.angle_alpha   90.00
_cell.angle_beta   90.00
_cell.angle_gamma   90.00
#
_symmetry.space_group_name_H-M   'P 1'
#
loop_
_entity.id
_entity.type
_entity.pdbx_description
1 polymer ?
#
loop_
_entity_poly.entity_id
_entity_poly.type
_entity_poly.pdbx_seq_one_letter_code
_entity_poly.pdbx_strand_id
1 'polypeptide(L)'
;MDAKPASEPAKPPRQCYCASLDADFRQKQHIPVGYCGICERCGQPGHTQHFPGPLPYTGAWCDRCVKIVALTWPLKHPAFWTVLFMAVVAGLTYYFKK
;
A
#
# COMPACT_ATOMS: atom_id res chain seq x y z
N MET A 1 -8.83 24.52 9.02
CA MET A 1 -8.98 23.07 8.75
C MET A 1 -9.00 22.92 7.25
N ASP A 2 -7.82 22.97 6.66
CA ASP A 2 -7.63 23.11 5.22
C ASP A 2 -7.78 21.73 4.58
N ALA A 3 -9.00 21.46 4.09
CA ALA A 3 -9.28 20.32 3.23
C ALA A 3 -8.41 20.47 1.98
N LYS A 4 -7.33 19.68 1.92
CA LYS A 4 -6.41 19.60 0.78
C LYS A 4 -7.24 19.41 -0.50
N PRO A 5 -7.11 20.28 -1.52
CA PRO A 5 -7.95 20.21 -2.71
C PRO A 5 -7.77 18.84 -3.35
N ALA A 6 -8.91 18.23 -3.69
CA ALA A 6 -9.01 16.96 -4.37
C ALA A 6 -8.05 16.99 -5.57
N SER A 7 -6.94 16.26 -5.44
CA SER A 7 -6.04 15.98 -6.55
C SER A 7 -6.87 15.44 -7.70
N GLU A 8 -6.58 15.93 -8.92
CA GLU A 8 -7.17 15.52 -10.19
C GLU A 8 -7.51 14.03 -10.22
N PRO A 9 -8.65 13.64 -10.82
CA PRO A 9 -9.12 12.26 -10.81
C PRO A 9 -8.00 11.35 -11.29
N ALA A 10 -7.40 10.62 -10.35
CA ALA A 10 -6.29 9.74 -10.64
C ALA A 10 -6.80 8.70 -11.62
N LYS A 11 -6.16 8.62 -12.80
CA LYS A 11 -6.46 7.59 -13.79
C LYS A 11 -6.46 6.24 -13.07
N PRO A 12 -7.55 5.45 -13.17
CA PRO A 12 -7.68 4.25 -12.38
C PRO A 12 -6.47 3.34 -12.64
N PRO A 13 -5.79 2.83 -11.60
CA PRO A 13 -4.71 1.88 -11.79
C PRO A 13 -5.25 0.66 -12.54
N ARG A 14 -4.38 -0.02 -13.31
CA ARG A 14 -4.77 -1.15 -14.18
C ARG A 14 -5.50 -2.29 -13.46
N GLN A 15 -5.45 -2.33 -12.13
CA GLN A 15 -6.07 -3.34 -11.26
C GLN A 15 -7.10 -2.73 -10.30
N CYS A 16 -7.80 -1.66 -10.72
CA CYS A 16 -8.91 -1.12 -9.93
C CYS A 16 -10.22 -1.88 -10.19
N TYR A 17 -10.93 -2.25 -9.12
CA TYR A 17 -12.32 -2.75 -9.18
C TYR A 17 -13.34 -1.59 -9.20
N CYS A 18 -12.95 -0.44 -9.75
CA CYS A 18 -13.76 0.78 -9.81
C CYS A 18 -15.04 0.59 -10.64
N ALA A 19 -14.96 -0.23 -11.69
CA ALA A 19 -16.06 -0.47 -12.62
C ALA A 19 -17.18 -1.34 -12.04
N SER A 20 -16.89 -2.15 -11.01
CA SER A 20 -17.87 -3.01 -10.36
C SER A 20 -18.56 -2.36 -9.16
N LEU A 21 -18.23 -1.10 -8.83
CA LEU A 21 -18.78 -0.41 -7.68
C LEU A 21 -19.97 0.47 -8.08
N ASP A 22 -21.13 0.21 -7.47
CA ASP A 22 -22.37 0.97 -7.72
C ASP A 22 -22.20 2.46 -7.44
N ALA A 23 -22.76 3.30 -8.32
CA ALA A 23 -22.76 4.75 -8.17
C ALA A 23 -23.48 5.20 -6.89
N ASP A 24 -24.55 4.50 -6.51
CA ASP A 24 -25.32 4.77 -5.28
C ASP A 24 -24.49 4.52 -4.02
N PHE A 25 -23.64 3.49 -4.03
CA PHE A 25 -22.72 3.20 -2.93
C PHE A 25 -21.66 4.31 -2.82
N ARG A 26 -21.15 4.78 -3.95
CA ARG A 26 -20.18 5.87 -4.03
C ARG A 26 -20.73 7.17 -3.44
N GLN A 27 -21.99 7.49 -3.76
CA GLN A 27 -22.65 8.68 -3.27
C GLN A 27 -22.93 8.61 -1.77
N LYS A 28 -23.40 7.45 -1.27
CA LYS A 28 -23.63 7.22 0.17
C LYS A 28 -22.36 7.32 1.01
N GLN A 29 -21.22 6.95 0.45
CA GLN A 29 -19.92 7.02 1.13
C GLN A 29 -19.18 8.34 0.92
N HIS A 30 -19.80 9.35 0.27
CA HIS A 30 -19.18 10.63 -0.04
C HIS A 30 -17.82 10.51 -0.76
N ILE A 31 -17.66 9.49 -1.60
CA ILE A 31 -16.42 9.24 -2.33
C ILE A 31 -16.37 10.21 -3.53
N PRO A 32 -15.28 10.98 -3.70
CA PRO A 32 -15.16 11.92 -4.81
C PRO A 32 -15.10 11.21 -6.16
N VAL A 33 -15.59 11.90 -7.20
CA VAL A 33 -15.62 11.40 -8.58
C VAL A 33 -14.20 11.07 -9.04
N GLY A 34 -14.03 9.88 -9.63
CA GLY A 34 -12.73 9.35 -10.02
C GLY A 34 -12.15 8.32 -9.05
N TYR A 35 -12.70 8.19 -7.84
CA TYR A 35 -12.30 7.20 -6.84
C TYR A 35 -13.41 6.17 -6.58
N CYS A 36 -13.06 5.01 -6.04
CA CYS A 36 -14.02 3.94 -5.74
C CYS A 36 -13.94 3.41 -4.29
N GLY A 37 -13.13 4.04 -3.44
CA GLY A 37 -13.05 3.70 -2.03
C GLY A 37 -12.35 4.78 -1.22
N ILE A 38 -12.35 4.59 0.10
CA ILE A 38 -11.58 5.41 1.05
C ILE A 38 -10.44 4.56 1.57
N CYS A 39 -9.22 5.10 1.54
CA CYS A 39 -8.03 4.39 1.97
C CYS A 39 -8.15 3.96 3.43
N GLU A 40 -8.11 2.66 3.69
CA GLU A 40 -8.25 2.08 5.04
C GLU A 40 -7.11 2.51 5.98
N ARG A 41 -5.97 2.94 5.43
CA ARG A 41 -4.80 3.37 6.19
C ARG A 41 -4.80 4.84 6.58
N CYS A 42 -5.30 5.73 5.73
CA CYS A 42 -5.16 7.18 5.93
C CYS A 42 -6.46 7.98 5.76
N GLY A 43 -7.57 7.32 5.42
CA GLY A 43 -8.87 7.97 5.23
C GLY A 43 -8.98 8.84 3.98
N GLN A 44 -7.96 8.89 3.12
CA GLN A 44 -8.01 9.67 1.88
C GLN A 44 -8.71 8.91 0.75
N PRO A 45 -9.31 9.60 -0.24
CA PRO A 45 -9.87 8.95 -1.42
C PRO A 45 -8.85 8.03 -2.11
N GLY A 46 -9.29 6.85 -2.52
CA GLY A 46 -8.45 5.83 -3.10
C GLY A 46 -9.21 4.86 -3.99
N HIS A 47 -8.53 3.76 -4.32
CA HIS A 47 -9.04 2.73 -5.21
C HIS A 47 -9.08 1.39 -4.51
N THR A 48 -10.17 0.66 -4.72
CA THR A 48 -10.31 -0.73 -4.36
C THR A 48 -9.45 -1.55 -5.29
N GLN A 49 -8.37 -2.09 -4.75
CA GLN A 49 -7.37 -2.86 -5.49
C GLN A 49 -6.72 -3.90 -4.59
N HIS A 50 -5.95 -4.79 -5.22
CA HIS A 50 -5.22 -5.81 -4.49
C HIS A 50 -4.13 -5.19 -3.60
N PHE A 51 -3.89 -5.82 -2.45
CA PHE A 51 -2.81 -5.44 -1.55
C PHE A 51 -1.46 -5.51 -2.29
N PRO A 52 -0.61 -4.47 -2.21
CA PRO A 52 0.70 -4.44 -2.89
C PRO A 52 1.77 -5.32 -2.20
N GLY A 53 1.39 -6.53 -1.78
CA GLY A 53 2.26 -7.53 -1.19
C GLY A 53 1.73 -8.94 -1.47
N PRO A 54 2.32 -10.00 -0.91
CA PRO A 54 1.94 -11.39 -1.23
C PRO A 54 0.67 -11.85 -0.51
N LEU A 55 0.09 -11.02 0.35
CA LEU A 55 -1.15 -11.36 1.03
C LEU A 55 -2.31 -11.19 0.04
N PRO A 56 -3.15 -12.23 -0.15
CA PRO A 56 -4.27 -12.18 -1.07
C PRO A 56 -5.46 -11.42 -0.47
N TYR A 57 -5.23 -10.15 -0.12
CA TYR A 57 -6.23 -9.26 0.46
C TYR A 57 -6.57 -8.15 -0.52
N THR A 58 -7.85 -7.85 -0.66
CA THR A 58 -8.35 -6.74 -1.47
C THR A 58 -8.96 -5.71 -0.54
N GLY A 59 -8.56 -4.46 -0.69
CA GLY A 59 -9.05 -3.35 0.15
C GLY A 59 -8.97 -2.03 -0.59
N ALA A 60 -9.36 -0.95 0.07
CA ALA A 60 -9.28 0.40 -0.48
C ALA A 60 -7.94 1.07 -0.11
N TRP A 61 -7.20 1.53 -1.12
CA TRP A 61 -5.87 2.11 -0.94
C TRP A 61 -5.64 3.36 -1.79
N CYS A 62 -4.97 4.37 -1.25
CA CYS A 62 -4.48 5.52 -2.02
C CYS A 62 -3.06 5.26 -2.55
N ASP A 63 -2.68 5.90 -3.65
CA ASP A 63 -1.37 5.71 -4.30
C ASP A 63 -0.18 5.92 -3.37
N ARG A 64 -0.32 6.88 -2.44
CA ARG A 64 0.72 7.16 -1.45
C ARG A 64 0.92 5.99 -0.50
N CYS A 65 -0.16 5.45 0.06
CA CYS A 65 -0.08 4.33 0.98
C CYS A 65 0.40 3.06 0.27
N VAL A 66 0.00 2.85 -0.99
CA VAL A 66 0.47 1.73 -1.82
C VAL A 66 1.98 1.78 -2.00
N LYS A 67 2.53 2.94 -2.39
CA LYS A 67 3.98 3.14 -2.52
C LYS A 67 4.72 2.90 -1.20
N ILE A 68 4.19 3.42 -0.09
CA ILE A 68 4.80 3.23 1.23
C ILE A 68 4.78 1.75 1.63
N VAL A 69 3.65 1.05 1.45
CA VAL A 69 3.56 -0.38 1.77
C VAL A 69 4.52 -1.18 0.90
N ALA A 70 4.50 -0.99 -0.41
CA ALA A 70 5.41 -1.66 -1.33
C ALA A 70 6.89 -1.46 -0.95
N LEU A 71 7.26 -0.24 -0.52
CA LEU A 71 8.63 0.06 -0.09
C LEU A 71 8.99 -0.54 1.28
N THR A 72 8.04 -0.52 2.22
CA THR A 72 8.29 -0.98 3.61
C THR A 72 8.10 -2.47 3.80
N TRP A 73 7.49 -3.16 2.85
CA TRP A 73 7.18 -4.59 2.97
C TRP A 73 8.44 -5.48 3.05
N PRO A 74 9.50 -5.28 2.22
CA PRO A 74 10.74 -6.05 2.34
C PRO A 74 11.43 -5.89 3.71
N LEU A 75 11.36 -4.68 4.28
CA LEU A 75 11.91 -4.36 5.60
C LEU A 75 11.15 -5.01 6.75
N LYS A 76 9.86 -5.32 6.55
CA LYS A 76 9.02 -6.00 7.54
C LYS A 76 9.12 -7.52 7.46
N HIS A 77 9.74 -8.07 6.42
CA HIS A 77 9.85 -9.51 6.28
C HIS A 77 10.94 -10.05 7.21
N PRO A 78 10.63 -10.98 8.15
CA PRO A 78 11.61 -11.48 9.12
C PRO A 78 12.80 -12.17 8.45
N ALA A 79 12.60 -12.77 7.26
CA ALA A 79 13.71 -13.39 6.52
C ALA A 79 14.80 -12.38 6.09
N PHE A 80 14.44 -11.11 5.86
CA PHE A 80 15.45 -10.10 5.54
C PHE A 80 16.40 -9.90 6.72
N TRP A 81 15.86 -9.80 7.93
CA TRP A 81 16.64 -9.64 9.16
C TRP A 81 17.44 -10.88 9.53
N THR A 82 16.89 -12.08 9.32
CA THR A 82 17.64 -13.32 9.60
C THR A 82 18.83 -13.49 8.66
N VAL A 83 18.67 -13.20 7.36
CA VAL A 83 19.78 -13.26 6.39
C VAL A 83 20.86 -12.21 6.73
N LEU A 84 20.44 -10.98 7.06
CA LEU A 84 21.37 -9.92 7.45
C LEU A 84 22.13 -10.28 8.73
N PHE A 85 21.45 -10.83 9.74
CA PHE A 85 22.07 -11.30 10.97
C PHE A 85 23.08 -12.43 10.71
N MET A 86 22.71 -13.42 9.89
CA MET A 86 23.62 -14.51 9.51
C MET A 86 24.86 -13.99 8.78
N ALA A 87 24.71 -13.02 7.88
CA ALA A 87 25.84 -12.40 7.18
C ALA A 87 26.77 -11.64 8.15
N VAL A 88 26.21 -10.91 9.12
CA VAL A 88 26.98 -10.21 10.16
C VAL A 88 27.73 -11.20 11.06
N VAL A 89 27.06 -12.26 11.54
CA VAL A 89 27.69 -13.30 12.36
C VAL A 89 28.79 -14.04 11.59
N ALA A 90 28.56 -14.36 10.31
CA ALA A 90 29.57 -14.99 9.46
C ALA A 90 30.78 -14.05 9.23
N GLY A 91 30.54 -12.76 9.01
CA GLY A 91 31.58 -11.75 8.89
C GLY A 91 32.40 -11.57 10.16
N LEU A 92 31.74 -11.51 11.33
CA LEU A 92 32.41 -11.42 12.63
C LEU A 92 33.23 -12.67 12.93
N THR A 93 32.67 -13.87 12.71
CA THR A 93 33.41 -15.12 12.92
C THR A 93 34.61 -15.24 11.99
N TYR A 94 34.51 -14.76 10.75
CA TYR A 94 35.65 -14.65 9.84
C TYR A 94 36.70 -13.65 10.35
N TYR A 95 36.28 -12.47 10.85
CA TYR A 95 37.19 -11.46 11.38
C TYR A 95 37.97 -11.93 12.60
N PHE A 96 37.32 -12.57 13.57
CA PHE A 96 37.98 -13.08 14.78
C PHE A 96 38.88 -14.30 14.53
N LYS A 97 38.71 -14.97 13.39
CA LYS A 97 39.53 -16.13 12.99
C LYS A 97 40.78 -15.71 12.20
N LYS A 98 40.87 -14.44 11.78
CA LYS A 98 42.01 -13.84 11.11
C LYS A 98 42.93 -13.17 12.12
#